data_AF-A0A5C6UY03-F1
#
_entry.id   AF-A0A5C6UY03-F1
#
_cell.length_a   1.000
_cell.length_b   1.000
_cell.length_c   1.000
_cell.angle_alpha   90.00
_cell.angle_beta   90.00
_cell.angle_gamma   90.00
#
_symmetry.space_group_name_H-M   'P 1'
#
loop_
_entity.id
_entity.type
_entity.pdbx_description
1 polymer ?
#
loop_
_entity_poly.entity_id
_entity_poly.type
_entity_poly.pdbx_seq_one_letter_code
_entity_poly.pdbx_strand_id
1 'polypeptide(L)'
;MPPASYLEQVEEAEVLSFDVACYAELSESDEAGMQALGFRRVPEALDAEQLERLSVFRNEARRSGGASVSDPQSLWRLNFSRPNGMLEGMIKRACVASAKRQGGQVFGDRPGWPSKWLVEELSRAMQLELGPNVDGLERICALLIDTSPGELGWVEPVAFQAICDLLAVVLQASGRGQVEWASSPMDALSGLAPPPMARIRRAGSWRALELGRDVASTLLLPFERRETGEGLKVLLSTYLR
;
A
#
# COMPACT_ATOMS: atom_id res chain seq x y z
N MET A 1 6.61 -6.38 -0.71
CA MET A 1 7.49 -6.98 0.32
C MET A 1 7.13 -8.46 0.46
N PRO A 2 8.07 -9.41 0.29
CA PRO A 2 7.79 -10.83 0.53
C PRO A 2 7.35 -11.10 1.97
N PRO A 3 6.53 -12.12 2.23
CA PRO A 3 6.08 -12.46 3.59
C PRO A 3 7.23 -12.82 4.54
N ALA A 4 8.31 -13.44 4.04
CA ALA A 4 9.49 -13.73 4.84
C ALA A 4 10.18 -12.45 5.36
N SER A 5 10.40 -11.46 4.50
CA SER A 5 10.97 -10.17 4.89
C SER A 5 10.08 -9.39 5.85
N TYR A 6 8.75 -9.53 5.72
CA TYR A 6 7.82 -8.96 6.70
C TYR A 6 8.04 -9.55 8.10
N LEU A 7 8.27 -10.86 8.22
CA LEU A 7 8.51 -11.50 9.53
C LEU A 7 9.80 -11.02 10.20
N GLU A 8 10.81 -10.63 9.42
CA GLU A 8 12.06 -10.05 9.93
C GLU A 8 11.85 -8.62 10.42
N GLN A 9 11.04 -7.83 9.71
CA GLN A 9 10.90 -6.38 9.95
C GLN A 9 9.77 -5.99 10.92
N VAL A 10 8.78 -6.86 11.12
CA VAL A 10 7.58 -6.56 11.93
C VAL A 10 7.89 -6.23 13.41
N GLU A 11 9.08 -6.61 13.88
CA GLU A 11 9.59 -6.34 15.22
C GLU A 11 10.44 -5.06 15.30
N GLU A 12 10.94 -4.54 14.17
CA GLU A 12 12.05 -3.57 14.16
C GLU A 12 11.64 -2.10 13.88
N ALA A 13 10.47 -1.83 13.29
CA ALA A 13 10.13 -0.46 12.88
C ALA A 13 8.69 -0.07 13.24
N GLU A 14 8.55 0.95 14.08
CA GLU A 14 7.33 1.75 14.11
C GLU A 14 7.44 2.82 13.02
N VAL A 15 6.70 2.64 11.93
CA VAL A 15 6.63 3.67 10.88
C VAL A 15 5.74 4.80 11.38
N LEU A 16 6.36 5.89 11.84
CA LEU A 16 5.66 6.98 12.51
C LEU A 16 5.10 8.02 11.53
N SER A 17 5.77 8.24 10.39
CA SER A 17 5.36 9.26 9.41
C SER A 17 5.98 9.09 8.03
N PHE A 18 5.38 9.74 7.04
CA PHE A 18 5.92 9.90 5.69
C PHE A 18 6.42 11.33 5.52
N ASP A 19 7.73 11.49 5.38
CA ASP A 19 8.39 12.78 5.30
C ASP A 19 8.87 13.07 3.86
N VAL A 20 8.57 14.27 3.37
CA VAL A 20 8.99 14.77 2.05
C VAL A 20 9.92 15.95 2.25
N ALA A 21 11.14 15.82 1.72
CA ALA A 21 12.14 16.88 1.69
C ALA A 21 11.97 17.71 0.41
N CYS A 22 11.71 19.00 0.56
CA CYS A 22 11.61 19.94 -0.55
C CYS A 22 12.94 20.68 -0.71
N TYR A 23 13.53 20.60 -1.90
CA TYR A 23 14.81 21.20 -2.22
C TYR A 23 14.71 22.58 -2.89
N ALA A 24 13.49 23.02 -3.16
CA ALA A 24 13.18 24.36 -3.67
C ALA A 24 12.36 25.14 -2.63
N GLU A 25 12.44 26.46 -2.72
CA GLU A 25 11.55 27.35 -1.97
C GLU A 25 10.13 27.17 -2.50
N LEU A 26 9.19 26.86 -1.61
CA LEU A 26 7.79 26.72 -1.97
C LEU A 26 7.12 28.09 -1.94
N SER A 27 6.31 28.41 -2.95
CA SER A 27 5.44 29.59 -2.90
C SER A 27 4.31 29.39 -1.88
N GLU A 28 3.65 30.48 -1.47
CA GLU A 28 2.47 30.38 -0.58
C GLU A 28 1.39 29.43 -1.16
N SER A 29 1.23 29.41 -2.48
CA SER A 29 0.30 28.50 -3.16
C SER A 29 0.75 27.04 -3.07
N ASP A 30 2.04 26.77 -3.16
CA ASP A 30 2.59 25.41 -3.05
C ASP A 30 2.48 24.91 -1.60
N GLU A 31 2.77 25.77 -0.62
CA GLU A 31 2.59 25.46 0.79
C GLU A 31 1.12 25.18 1.13
N ALA A 32 0.19 25.99 0.60
CA ALA A 32 -1.24 25.75 0.75
C ALA A 32 -1.67 24.42 0.11
N GLY A 33 -1.08 24.07 -1.05
CA GLY A 33 -1.27 22.77 -1.69
C GLY A 33 -0.81 21.62 -0.81
N MET A 34 0.39 21.69 -0.25
CA MET A 34 0.92 20.68 0.68
C MET A 34 0.01 20.48 1.90
N GLN A 35 -0.47 21.59 2.49
CA GLN A 35 -1.40 21.54 3.62
C GLN A 35 -2.75 20.94 3.24
N ALA A 36 -3.28 21.26 2.05
CA ALA A 36 -4.52 20.67 1.55
C ALA A 36 -4.40 19.15 1.32
N LEU A 37 -3.20 18.65 1.02
CA LEU A 37 -2.89 17.22 0.93
C LEU A 37 -2.68 16.54 2.30
N GLY A 38 -2.76 17.30 3.40
CA GLY A 38 -2.59 16.80 4.78
C GLY A 38 -1.18 16.92 5.34
N PHE A 39 -0.21 17.42 4.56
CA PHE A 39 1.15 17.59 5.04
C PHE A 39 1.24 18.77 6.02
N ARG A 40 2.08 18.60 7.04
CA ARG A 40 2.45 19.67 7.97
C ARG A 40 3.92 19.95 7.84
N ARG A 41 4.28 21.23 7.77
CA ARG A 41 5.68 21.64 7.81
C ARG A 41 6.28 21.22 9.15
N VAL A 42 7.44 20.57 9.09
CA VAL A 42 8.24 20.22 10.27
C VAL A 42 8.98 21.50 10.67
N PRO A 43 8.71 22.06 11.85
CA PRO A 43 9.29 23.34 12.26
C PRO A 43 10.77 23.23 12.64
N GLU A 44 11.23 22.03 13.01
CA GLU A 44 12.63 21.78 13.35
C GLU A 44 13.53 21.89 12.12
N ALA A 45 14.67 22.56 12.28
CA ALA A 45 15.73 22.50 11.29
C ALA A 45 16.24 21.05 11.19
N LEU A 46 16.53 20.61 9.97
CA LEU A 46 17.10 19.29 9.73
C LEU A 46 18.45 19.19 10.46
N ASP A 47 18.59 18.17 11.30
CA ASP A 47 19.87 17.91 11.96
C ASP A 47 20.89 17.30 10.97
N ALA A 48 22.15 17.23 11.38
CA ALA A 48 23.24 16.74 10.54
C ALA A 48 23.04 15.27 10.10
N GLU A 49 22.42 14.45 10.95
CA GLU A 49 22.16 13.04 10.65
C GLU A 49 21.06 12.89 9.60
N GLN A 50 19.99 13.68 9.72
CA GLN A 50 18.92 13.76 8.73
C GLN A 50 19.42 14.28 7.39
N LEU A 51 20.26 15.32 7.40
CA LEU A 51 20.90 15.85 6.18
C LEU A 51 21.83 14.80 5.53
N GLU A 52 22.59 14.05 6.32
CA GLU A 52 23.43 12.97 5.82
C GLU A 52 22.61 11.84 5.20
N ARG A 53 21.52 11.42 5.85
CA ARG A 53 20.60 10.41 5.28
C ARG A 53 19.96 10.89 3.98
N LEU A 54 19.51 12.14 3.95
CA LEU A 54 18.92 12.75 2.76
C LEU A 54 19.95 12.99 1.64
N SER A 55 21.23 13.05 1.98
CA SER A 55 22.32 13.22 1.02
C SER A 55 22.42 12.09 -0.01
N VAL A 56 21.96 10.89 0.34
CA VAL A 56 21.92 9.72 -0.55
C VAL A 56 20.99 9.99 -1.74
N PHE A 57 19.85 10.64 -1.52
CA PHE A 57 18.92 11.01 -2.59
C PHE A 57 19.47 12.08 -3.53
N ARG A 58 20.41 12.93 -3.07
CA ARG A 58 21.12 13.87 -3.95
C ARG A 58 21.96 13.13 -4.99
N ASN A 59 22.61 12.04 -4.59
CA ASN A 59 23.42 11.22 -5.49
C ASN A 59 22.53 10.49 -6.51
N GLU A 60 21.36 10.00 -6.09
CA GLU A 60 20.35 9.40 -6.96
C GLU A 60 19.81 10.40 -8.00
N ALA A 61 19.48 11.62 -7.55
CA ALA A 61 18.99 12.70 -8.40
C ALA A 61 20.03 13.13 -9.43
N ARG A 62 21.31 13.26 -9.02
CA ARG A 62 22.43 13.55 -9.94
C ARG A 62 22.63 12.45 -10.98
N ARG A 63 22.56 11.18 -10.59
CA ARG A 63 22.66 10.03 -11.53
C ARG A 63 21.54 10.04 -12.56
N SER A 64 20.36 10.54 -12.19
CA SER A 64 19.21 10.70 -13.07
C SER A 64 19.24 11.98 -13.93
N GLY A 65 20.34 12.74 -13.90
CA GLY A 65 20.51 13.98 -14.67
C GLY A 65 19.91 15.23 -14.00
N GLY A 66 19.49 15.14 -12.74
CA GLY A 66 19.03 16.28 -11.96
C GLY A 66 20.19 17.25 -11.66
N ALA A 67 19.91 18.55 -11.71
CA ALA A 67 20.87 19.60 -11.35
C ALA A 67 21.38 19.40 -9.90
N SER A 68 22.55 20.00 -9.59
CA SER A 68 23.12 20.01 -8.24
C SER A 68 22.09 20.46 -7.21
N VAL A 69 21.50 19.50 -6.50
CA VAL A 69 20.51 19.77 -5.46
C VAL A 69 21.25 20.31 -4.23
N SER A 70 20.89 21.50 -3.76
CA SER A 70 21.31 22.05 -2.46
C SER A 70 20.79 21.18 -1.32
N ASP A 71 21.07 21.55 -0.07
CA ASP A 71 20.38 20.92 1.07
C ASP A 71 18.86 21.24 1.01
N PRO A 72 18.00 20.40 1.60
CA PRO A 72 16.57 20.62 1.59
C PRO A 72 16.24 21.94 2.29
N GLN A 73 15.33 22.73 1.71
CA GLN A 73 14.89 23.99 2.30
C GLN A 73 13.76 23.81 3.31
N SER A 74 12.99 22.73 3.17
CA SER A 74 11.91 22.43 4.09
C SER A 74 11.64 20.93 4.15
N LEU A 75 11.08 20.50 5.27
CA LEU A 75 10.60 19.14 5.49
C LEU A 75 9.10 19.19 5.77
N TRP A 76 8.36 18.29 5.13
CA TRP A 76 6.92 18.19 5.25
C TRP A 76 6.54 16.78 5.67
N ARG A 77 5.71 16.67 6.69
CA ARG A 77 5.33 15.41 7.31
C ARG A 77 3.87 15.10 7.09
N LEU A 78 3.59 13.87 6.69
CA LEU A 78 2.25 13.28 6.65
C LEU A 78 2.20 12.13 7.64
N ASN A 79 1.22 12.16 8.54
CA ASN A 79 1.02 11.09 9.52
C ASN A 79 0.34 9.88 8.86
N PHE A 80 0.52 8.72 9.47
CA PHE A 80 -0.17 7.51 9.08
C PHE A 80 -1.44 7.29 9.91
N SER A 81 -2.55 6.99 9.24
CA SER A 81 -3.77 6.49 9.86
C SER A 81 -3.73 4.97 9.93
N ARG A 82 -3.98 4.40 11.11
CA ARG A 82 -3.97 2.96 11.35
C ARG A 82 -5.11 2.56 12.27
N PRO A 83 -5.64 1.33 12.13
CA PRO A 83 -6.49 0.75 13.16
C PRO A 83 -5.76 0.83 14.51
N ASN A 84 -6.48 1.13 15.59
CA ASN A 84 -5.88 1.40 16.89
C ASN A 84 -6.29 0.37 17.97
N GLY A 85 -5.54 0.36 19.07
CA GLY A 85 -5.86 -0.42 20.26
C GLY A 85 -5.88 -1.94 20.01
N MET A 86 -6.93 -2.61 20.46
CA MET A 86 -7.02 -4.07 20.36
C MET A 86 -7.08 -4.56 18.90
N LEU A 87 -7.69 -3.78 18.02
CA LEU A 87 -7.87 -4.14 16.61
C LEU A 87 -6.53 -4.19 15.87
N GLU A 88 -5.66 -3.20 16.11
CA GLU A 88 -4.29 -3.17 15.57
C GLU A 88 -3.53 -4.46 15.91
N GLY A 89 -3.55 -4.84 17.18
CA GLY A 89 -2.87 -6.06 17.65
C GLY A 89 -3.46 -7.34 17.05
N MET A 90 -4.77 -7.39 16.82
CA MET A 90 -5.41 -8.53 16.14
C MET A 90 -4.98 -8.62 14.67
N ILE A 91 -4.99 -7.50 13.95
CA ILE A 91 -4.57 -7.43 12.55
C ILE A 91 -3.10 -7.82 12.41
N LYS A 92 -2.22 -7.27 13.24
CA LYS A 92 -0.79 -7.58 13.22
C LYS A 92 -0.53 -9.08 13.46
N ARG A 93 -1.21 -9.69 14.44
CA ARG A 93 -1.12 -11.15 14.68
C ARG A 93 -1.63 -11.97 13.50
N ALA A 94 -2.74 -11.59 12.89
CA ALA A 94 -3.28 -12.27 11.71
C ALA A 94 -2.32 -12.16 10.52
N CYS A 95 -1.70 -10.99 10.31
CA CYS A 95 -0.69 -10.79 9.26
C CYS A 95 0.55 -11.65 9.49
N VAL A 96 1.05 -11.73 10.74
CA VAL A 96 2.18 -12.61 11.09
C VAL A 96 1.84 -14.09 10.87
N ALA A 97 0.66 -14.53 11.31
CA ALA A 97 0.22 -15.92 11.10
C ALA A 97 0.05 -16.25 9.61
N SER A 98 -0.54 -15.32 8.83
CA SER A 98 -0.68 -15.45 7.37
C SER A 98 0.69 -15.50 6.68
N ALA A 99 1.62 -14.63 7.05
CA ALA A 99 2.97 -14.61 6.49
C ALA A 99 3.73 -15.92 6.73
N LYS A 100 3.64 -16.48 7.94
CA LYS A 100 4.23 -17.80 8.26
C LYS A 100 3.69 -18.91 7.37
N ARG A 101 2.41 -18.88 7.03
CA ARG A 101 1.77 -19.86 6.12
C ARG A 101 2.15 -19.66 4.66
N GLN A 102 2.33 -18.42 4.23
CA GLN A 102 2.77 -18.09 2.87
C GLN A 102 4.26 -18.45 2.65
N GLY A 103 5.09 -18.33 3.68
CA GLY A 103 6.52 -18.64 3.62
C GLY A 103 7.27 -17.68 2.68
N GLY A 104 8.15 -18.22 1.84
CA GLY A 104 8.92 -17.43 0.87
C GLY A 104 8.20 -17.13 -0.44
N GLN A 105 6.91 -17.44 -0.57
CA GLN A 105 6.14 -17.22 -1.79
C GLN A 105 5.83 -15.73 -1.96
N VAL A 106 5.94 -15.24 -3.19
CA VAL A 106 5.58 -13.86 -3.51
C VAL A 106 4.18 -13.80 -4.13
N PHE A 107 3.63 -12.59 -4.21
CA PHE A 107 2.39 -12.34 -4.92
C PHE A 107 2.47 -12.93 -6.34
N GLY A 108 1.38 -13.58 -6.79
CA GLY A 108 1.25 -14.17 -8.12
C GLY A 108 1.79 -15.59 -8.27
N ASP A 109 2.65 -16.08 -7.36
CA ASP A 109 3.16 -17.47 -7.42
C ASP A 109 2.04 -18.50 -7.22
N ARG A 110 1.10 -18.19 -6.33
CA ARG A 110 -0.11 -18.99 -6.07
C ARG A 110 -1.33 -18.07 -5.98
N PRO A 111 -2.06 -17.88 -7.10
CA PRO A 111 -3.28 -17.07 -7.12
C PRO A 111 -4.27 -17.44 -6.01
N GLY A 112 -4.80 -16.44 -5.30
CA GLY A 112 -5.79 -16.63 -4.24
C GLY A 112 -5.21 -17.05 -2.88
N TRP A 113 -3.91 -17.38 -2.78
CA TRP A 113 -3.32 -17.82 -1.52
C TRP A 113 -3.16 -16.69 -0.49
N PRO A 114 -2.60 -15.51 -0.84
CA PRO A 114 -2.46 -14.42 0.11
C PRO A 114 -3.79 -14.02 0.76
N SER A 115 -4.84 -13.87 -0.06
CA SER A 115 -6.18 -13.53 0.43
C SER A 115 -6.76 -14.63 1.31
N LYS A 116 -6.72 -15.89 0.87
CA LYS A 116 -7.22 -17.04 1.65
C LYS A 116 -6.65 -17.07 3.06
N TRP A 117 -5.33 -16.99 3.20
CA TRP A 117 -4.70 -17.13 4.52
C TRP A 117 -5.01 -15.96 5.43
N LEU A 118 -5.01 -14.73 4.93
CA LEU A 118 -5.38 -13.59 5.76
C LEU A 118 -6.85 -13.65 6.17
N VAL A 119 -7.75 -13.99 5.26
CA VAL A 119 -9.19 -14.16 5.52
C VAL A 119 -9.42 -15.18 6.63
N GLU A 120 -8.78 -16.35 6.55
CA GLU A 120 -8.91 -17.41 7.57
C GLU A 120 -8.42 -16.94 8.95
N GLU A 121 -7.28 -16.24 9.01
CA GLU A 121 -6.71 -15.77 10.27
C GLU A 121 -7.52 -14.62 10.89
N LEU A 122 -8.03 -13.68 10.07
CA LEU A 122 -8.92 -12.62 10.54
C LEU A 122 -10.27 -13.19 11.00
N SER A 123 -10.86 -14.11 10.23
CA SER A 123 -12.12 -14.78 10.58
C SER A 123 -11.99 -15.51 11.93
N ARG A 124 -10.86 -16.19 12.16
CA ARG A 124 -10.59 -16.88 13.43
C ARG A 124 -10.38 -15.89 14.59
N ALA A 125 -9.60 -14.84 14.37
CA ALA A 125 -9.25 -13.87 15.41
C ALA A 125 -10.45 -13.01 15.85
N MET A 126 -11.37 -12.72 14.93
CA MET A 126 -12.46 -11.75 15.13
C MET A 126 -13.84 -12.39 15.10
N GLN A 127 -13.94 -13.71 14.87
CA GLN A 127 -15.21 -14.44 14.71
C GLN A 127 -16.12 -13.85 13.63
N LEU A 128 -15.52 -13.43 12.51
CA LEU A 128 -16.21 -12.84 11.37
C LEU A 128 -16.36 -13.86 10.25
N GLU A 129 -17.50 -13.83 9.56
CA GLU A 129 -17.66 -14.53 8.29
C GLU A 129 -17.21 -13.62 7.14
N LEU A 130 -16.05 -13.96 6.57
CA LEU A 130 -15.45 -13.26 5.44
C LEU A 130 -15.33 -14.22 4.26
N GLY A 131 -15.98 -13.89 3.15
CA GLY A 131 -15.98 -14.69 1.92
C GLY A 131 -15.13 -14.07 0.80
N PRO A 132 -14.74 -14.84 -0.22
CA PRO A 132 -14.02 -14.34 -1.38
C PRO A 132 -14.97 -13.66 -2.39
N ASN A 133 -15.76 -12.69 -1.93
CA ASN A 133 -16.76 -11.96 -2.72
C ASN A 133 -16.63 -10.45 -2.48
N VAL A 134 -17.48 -9.66 -3.16
CA VAL A 134 -17.44 -8.19 -3.05
C VAL A 134 -17.65 -7.74 -1.59
N ASP A 135 -18.67 -8.27 -0.92
CA ASP A 135 -18.97 -7.92 0.48
C ASP A 135 -17.81 -8.26 1.43
N GLY A 136 -17.16 -9.40 1.23
CA GLY A 136 -15.99 -9.82 1.99
C GLY A 136 -14.78 -8.91 1.75
N LEU A 137 -14.54 -8.51 0.49
CA LEU A 137 -13.51 -7.53 0.14
C LEU A 137 -13.78 -6.17 0.80
N GLU A 138 -15.02 -5.68 0.73
CA GLU A 138 -15.41 -4.42 1.38
C GLU A 138 -15.19 -4.46 2.89
N ARG A 139 -15.64 -5.54 3.56
CA ARG A 139 -15.46 -5.73 5.01
C ARG A 139 -13.99 -5.80 5.40
N ILE A 140 -13.17 -6.51 4.63
CA ILE A 140 -11.73 -6.64 4.87
C ILE A 140 -11.05 -5.29 4.73
N CYS A 141 -11.33 -4.55 3.66
CA CYS A 141 -10.74 -3.23 3.49
C CYS A 141 -11.21 -2.26 4.59
N ALA A 142 -12.48 -2.28 4.99
CA ALA A 142 -12.99 -1.43 6.06
C ALA A 142 -12.36 -1.75 7.43
N LEU A 143 -11.98 -3.01 7.65
CA LEU A 143 -11.30 -3.44 8.87
C LEU A 143 -9.83 -3.04 8.89
N LEU A 144 -9.15 -3.13 7.74
CA LEU A 144 -7.70 -2.98 7.61
C LEU A 144 -7.27 -1.53 7.34
N ILE A 145 -8.15 -0.72 6.76
CA ILE A 145 -7.84 0.63 6.28
C ILE A 145 -8.57 1.64 7.16
N ASP A 146 -7.82 2.38 7.97
CA ASP A 146 -8.36 3.54 8.67
C ASP A 146 -8.53 4.72 7.71
N THR A 147 -9.70 5.38 7.73
CA THR A 147 -10.08 6.44 6.80
C THR A 147 -10.01 7.83 7.44
N SER A 148 -9.15 8.01 8.45
CA SER A 148 -8.94 9.30 9.10
C SER A 148 -8.56 10.40 8.07
N PRO A 149 -9.29 11.54 8.02
CA PRO A 149 -9.05 12.59 7.04
C PRO A 149 -7.65 13.21 7.15
N GLY A 150 -7.02 13.47 6.00
CA GLY A 150 -5.73 14.16 5.95
C GLY A 150 -4.51 13.34 6.40
N GLU A 151 -4.68 12.03 6.61
CA GLU A 151 -3.62 11.11 7.01
C GLU A 151 -3.42 10.02 5.96
N LEU A 152 -2.19 9.52 5.81
CA LEU A 152 -1.87 8.44 4.88
C LEU A 152 -2.31 7.08 5.43
N GLY A 153 -3.09 6.32 4.67
CA GLY A 153 -3.63 5.04 5.12
C GLY A 153 -2.51 4.02 5.24
N TRP A 154 -2.30 3.50 6.43
CA TRP A 154 -1.36 2.41 6.67
C TRP A 154 -2.08 1.06 6.61
N VAL A 155 -1.46 0.13 5.88
CA VAL A 155 -1.88 -1.27 5.83
C VAL A 155 -0.63 -2.13 5.91
N GLU A 156 -0.69 -3.20 6.69
CA GLU A 156 0.41 -4.15 6.78
C GLU A 156 0.76 -4.71 5.39
N PRO A 157 2.05 -4.86 5.01
CA PRO A 157 2.43 -5.30 3.67
C PRO A 157 1.82 -6.64 3.22
N VAL A 158 1.60 -7.55 4.17
CA VAL A 158 0.95 -8.84 3.94
C VAL A 158 -0.55 -8.66 3.70
N ALA A 159 -1.18 -7.76 4.45
CA ALA A 159 -2.57 -7.39 4.28
C ALA A 159 -2.82 -6.69 2.93
N PHE A 160 -1.91 -5.79 2.53
CA PHE A 160 -1.99 -5.10 1.24
C PHE A 160 -1.94 -6.09 0.05
N GLN A 161 -1.04 -7.07 0.10
CA GLN A 161 -0.99 -8.14 -0.90
C GLN A 161 -2.26 -8.98 -0.94
N ALA A 162 -2.81 -9.31 0.22
CA ALA A 162 -4.06 -10.05 0.33
C ALA A 162 -5.27 -9.28 -0.22
N ILE A 163 -5.34 -7.96 -0.02
CA ILE A 163 -6.37 -7.09 -0.61
C ILE A 163 -6.26 -7.12 -2.15
N CYS A 164 -5.06 -6.94 -2.70
CA CYS A 164 -4.83 -6.99 -4.14
C CYS A 164 -5.20 -8.36 -4.72
N ASP A 165 -4.80 -9.44 -4.04
CA ASP A 165 -5.12 -10.81 -4.43
C ASP A 165 -6.63 -11.09 -4.38
N LEU A 166 -7.31 -10.66 -3.32
CA LEU A 166 -8.74 -10.82 -3.16
C LEU A 166 -9.52 -10.06 -4.25
N LEU A 167 -9.07 -8.86 -4.60
CA LEU A 167 -9.64 -8.09 -5.72
C LEU A 167 -9.55 -8.90 -7.03
N ALA A 168 -8.41 -9.50 -7.33
CA ALA A 168 -8.24 -10.36 -8.50
C ALA A 168 -9.11 -11.63 -8.44
N VAL A 169 -9.25 -12.26 -7.26
CA VAL A 169 -10.15 -13.40 -7.04
C VAL A 169 -11.61 -13.02 -7.29
N VAL A 170 -12.07 -11.86 -6.79
CA VAL A 170 -13.43 -11.36 -7.00
C VAL A 170 -13.69 -11.09 -8.48
N LEU A 171 -12.73 -10.52 -9.20
CA LEU A 171 -12.81 -10.33 -10.66
C LEU A 171 -12.90 -11.67 -11.40
N GLN A 172 -12.11 -12.67 -11.01
CA GLN A 172 -12.15 -14.01 -11.58
C GLN A 172 -13.50 -14.69 -11.33
N ALA A 173 -14.04 -14.55 -10.11
CA ALA A 173 -15.33 -15.11 -9.71
C ALA A 173 -16.51 -14.43 -10.42
N SER A 174 -16.36 -13.18 -10.86
CA SER A 174 -17.40 -12.46 -11.61
C SER A 174 -17.68 -13.06 -13.00
N GLY A 175 -16.87 -14.01 -13.48
CA GLY A 175 -17.06 -14.72 -14.73
C GLY A 175 -16.91 -13.88 -16.00
N ARG A 176 -16.37 -12.65 -15.91
CA ARG A 176 -16.27 -11.71 -17.04
C ARG A 176 -14.92 -11.76 -17.79
N GLY A 177 -14.11 -12.77 -17.50
CA GLY A 177 -12.80 -12.98 -18.11
C GLY A 177 -11.93 -13.92 -17.29
N GLN A 178 -10.92 -14.49 -17.94
CA GLN A 178 -9.84 -15.18 -17.24
C GLN A 178 -8.89 -14.14 -16.65
N VAL A 179 -8.57 -14.27 -15.37
CA VAL A 179 -7.60 -13.43 -14.67
C VAL A 179 -6.29 -14.21 -14.52
N GLU A 180 -5.17 -13.55 -14.78
CA GLU A 180 -3.83 -14.09 -14.57
C GLU A 180 -3.00 -13.10 -13.75
N TRP A 181 -2.40 -13.60 -12.68
CA TRP A 181 -1.57 -12.82 -11.78
C TRP A 181 -0.17 -12.70 -12.36
N ALA A 182 0.46 -11.53 -12.21
CA ALA A 182 1.88 -11.37 -12.46
C ALA A 182 2.63 -11.69 -11.16
N SER A 183 3.67 -12.53 -11.25
CA SER A 183 4.56 -12.76 -10.10
C SER A 183 5.35 -11.48 -9.81
N SER A 184 5.45 -11.13 -8.53
CA SER A 184 6.15 -9.92 -8.06
C SER A 184 7.35 -10.27 -7.16
N PRO A 185 8.40 -10.91 -7.69
CA PRO A 185 9.61 -11.20 -6.91
C PRO A 185 10.34 -9.92 -6.55
N MET A 186 11.12 -9.94 -5.47
CA MET A 186 12.06 -8.84 -5.21
C MET A 186 13.10 -8.78 -6.32
N ASP A 187 13.32 -7.59 -6.83
CA ASP A 187 14.43 -7.31 -7.73
C ASP A 187 15.75 -7.38 -6.96
N ALA A 188 16.71 -8.12 -7.50
CA ALA A 188 17.99 -8.39 -6.83
C ALA A 188 18.88 -7.14 -6.69
N LEU A 189 18.67 -6.13 -7.55
CA LEU A 189 19.49 -4.90 -7.56
C LEU A 189 18.93 -3.83 -6.63
N SER A 190 17.63 -3.57 -6.72
CA SER A 190 16.94 -2.55 -5.91
C SER A 190 16.48 -3.07 -4.54
N GLY A 191 16.35 -4.39 -4.38
CA GLY A 191 15.72 -4.98 -3.19
C GLY A 191 14.22 -4.71 -3.10
N LEU A 192 13.61 -4.10 -4.13
CA LEU A 192 12.20 -3.76 -4.17
C LEU A 192 11.43 -4.78 -4.98
N ALA A 193 10.22 -5.12 -4.52
CA ALA A 193 9.28 -5.91 -5.32
C ALA A 193 8.41 -4.95 -6.16
N PRO A 194 8.11 -5.28 -7.43
CA PRO A 194 7.16 -4.49 -8.21
C PRO A 194 5.77 -4.56 -7.54
N PRO A 195 4.91 -3.55 -7.74
CA PRO A 195 3.56 -3.57 -7.19
C PRO A 195 2.77 -4.80 -7.70
N PRO A 196 1.82 -5.33 -6.92
CA PRO A 196 0.93 -6.40 -7.37
C PRO A 196 0.20 -6.02 -8.67
N MET A 197 0.27 -6.91 -9.66
CA MET A 197 -0.38 -6.73 -10.97
C MET A 197 -1.10 -8.00 -11.40
N ALA A 198 -2.14 -7.83 -12.21
CA ALA A 198 -2.78 -8.93 -12.91
C ALA A 198 -3.12 -8.53 -14.35
N ARG A 199 -3.63 -9.46 -15.13
CA ARG A 199 -4.27 -9.18 -16.41
C ARG A 199 -5.59 -9.93 -16.50
N ILE A 200 -6.55 -9.34 -17.21
CA ILE A 200 -7.84 -9.96 -17.48
C ILE A 200 -8.07 -10.10 -18.98
N ARG A 201 -8.59 -11.25 -19.41
CA ARG A 201 -8.96 -11.50 -20.81
C ARG A 201 -10.39 -11.06 -21.08
N ARG A 202 -10.56 -10.15 -22.04
CA ARG A 202 -11.85 -9.57 -22.43
C ARG A 202 -11.93 -9.39 -23.95
N ALA A 203 -13.04 -9.80 -24.55
CA ALA A 203 -13.30 -9.62 -25.99
C ALA A 203 -12.11 -10.03 -26.90
N GLY A 204 -11.37 -11.07 -26.49
CA GLY A 204 -10.20 -11.56 -27.22
C GLY A 204 -8.86 -10.87 -26.90
N SER A 205 -8.83 -9.76 -26.15
CA SER A 205 -7.60 -9.06 -25.76
C SER A 205 -7.28 -9.20 -24.26
N TRP A 206 -6.02 -8.99 -23.91
CA TRP A 206 -5.56 -8.90 -22.52
C TRP A 206 -5.45 -7.45 -22.10
N ARG A 207 -5.99 -7.13 -20.93
CA ARG A 207 -5.85 -5.81 -20.29
C ARG A 207 -5.06 -5.98 -19.00
N ALA A 208 -4.02 -5.17 -18.81
CA ALA A 208 -3.26 -5.11 -17.57
C ALA A 208 -4.06 -4.38 -16.46
N LEU A 209 -3.91 -4.86 -15.23
CA LEU A 209 -4.53 -4.34 -14.01
C LEU A 209 -3.41 -3.98 -13.03
N GLU A 210 -3.26 -2.71 -12.69
CA GLU A 210 -2.23 -2.20 -11.78
C GLU A 210 -2.75 -2.24 -10.33
N LEU A 211 -3.12 -3.45 -9.86
CA LEU A 211 -3.86 -3.66 -8.61
C LEU A 211 -3.27 -2.89 -7.42
N GLY A 212 -1.96 -2.97 -7.21
CA GLY A 212 -1.29 -2.27 -6.12
C GLY A 212 -1.40 -0.75 -6.22
N ARG A 213 -1.16 -0.18 -7.41
CA ARG A 213 -1.28 1.26 -7.63
C ARG A 213 -2.71 1.72 -7.39
N ASP A 214 -3.67 1.03 -7.98
CA ASP A 214 -5.07 1.42 -7.98
C ASP A 214 -5.70 1.30 -6.58
N VAL A 215 -5.32 0.27 -5.80
CA VAL A 215 -5.70 0.14 -4.38
C VAL A 215 -5.08 1.26 -3.56
N ALA A 216 -3.78 1.54 -3.73
CA ALA A 216 -3.08 2.57 -2.97
C ALA A 216 -3.66 3.97 -3.23
N SER A 217 -3.87 4.34 -4.50
CA SER A 217 -4.42 5.65 -4.84
C SER A 217 -5.86 5.83 -4.37
N THR A 218 -6.69 4.79 -4.53
CA THR A 218 -8.12 4.90 -4.24
C THR A 218 -8.43 4.81 -2.75
N LEU A 219 -7.67 4.02 -2.00
CA LEU A 219 -7.99 3.68 -0.60
C LEU A 219 -6.98 4.22 0.42
N LEU A 220 -5.73 4.47 0.04
CA LEU A 220 -4.67 4.83 1.00
C LEU A 220 -4.21 6.28 0.88
N LEU A 221 -4.19 6.90 -0.30
CA LEU A 221 -3.75 8.29 -0.44
C LEU A 221 -4.84 9.27 0.03
N PRO A 222 -4.59 10.16 1.02
CA PRO A 222 -5.64 10.95 1.66
C PRO A 222 -6.40 11.89 0.71
N PHE A 223 -5.74 12.34 -0.35
CA PHE A 223 -6.27 13.32 -1.31
C PHE A 223 -7.12 12.70 -2.43
N GLU A 224 -6.99 11.40 -2.67
CA GLU A 224 -7.82 10.63 -3.60
C GLU A 224 -8.70 9.61 -2.86
N ARG A 225 -8.58 9.52 -1.52
CA ARG A 225 -9.25 8.52 -0.70
C ARG A 225 -10.76 8.69 -0.82
N ARG A 226 -11.40 7.61 -1.28
CA ARG A 226 -12.86 7.46 -1.23
C ARG A 226 -13.22 6.66 0.02
N GLU A 227 -14.47 6.78 0.45
CA GLU A 227 -15.01 5.77 1.37
C GLU A 227 -14.79 4.38 0.78
N THR A 228 -14.34 3.43 1.60
CA THR A 228 -13.84 2.13 1.15
C THR A 228 -14.79 1.42 0.19
N GLY A 229 -16.09 1.38 0.49
CA GLY A 229 -17.10 0.78 -0.39
C GLY A 229 -17.22 1.48 -1.74
N GLU A 230 -17.27 2.81 -1.76
CA GLU A 230 -17.33 3.60 -3.01
C GLU A 230 -16.04 3.45 -3.84
N GLY A 231 -14.88 3.45 -3.18
CA GLY A 231 -13.59 3.20 -3.83
C GLY A 231 -13.53 1.84 -4.51
N LEU A 232 -13.94 0.79 -3.80
CA LEU A 232 -13.97 -0.58 -4.34
C LEU A 232 -14.96 -0.74 -5.50
N LYS A 233 -16.16 -0.13 -5.41
CA LYS A 233 -17.12 -0.11 -6.52
C LYS A 233 -16.52 0.53 -7.77
N VAL A 234 -15.81 1.65 -7.62
CA VAL A 234 -15.14 2.31 -8.75
C VAL A 234 -14.06 1.42 -9.36
N LEU A 235 -13.21 0.79 -8.55
CA LEU A 235 -12.18 -0.15 -9.01
C LEU A 235 -12.78 -1.32 -9.78
N LEU A 236 -13.74 -2.02 -9.18
CA LEU A 236 -14.43 -3.15 -9.80
C LEU A 236 -15.12 -2.73 -11.09
N SER A 237 -15.81 -1.59 -11.11
CA SER A 237 -16.45 -1.08 -12.33
C SER A 237 -15.44 -0.77 -13.43
N THR A 238 -14.27 -0.22 -13.09
CA THR A 238 -13.21 0.13 -14.05
C THR A 238 -12.61 -1.11 -14.69
N TYR A 239 -12.41 -2.19 -13.92
CA TYR A 239 -11.87 -3.44 -14.41
C TYR A 239 -12.91 -4.31 -15.14
N LEU A 240 -14.19 -4.14 -14.79
CA LEU A 240 -15.30 -4.85 -15.42
C LEU A 240 -15.94 -4.09 -16.59
N ARG A 241 -15.40 -2.94 -17.01
CA ARG A 241 -15.67 -2.30 -18.31
C ARG A 241 -14.74 -2.88 -19.36
#